data_AF-A0A085AE57-F1
#
_entry.id   AF-A0A085AE57-F1
#
_cell.length_a   1.000
_cell.length_b   1.000
_cell.length_c   1.000
_cell.angle_alpha   90.00
_cell.angle_beta   90.00
_cell.angle_gamma   90.00
#
_symmetry.space_group_name_H-M   'P 1'
#
loop_
_entity.id
_entity.type
_entity.pdbx_description
1 polymer ?
#
loop_
_entity_poly.entity_id
_entity_poly.type
_entity_poly.pdbx_seq_one_letter_code
_entity_poly.pdbx_strand_id
1 'polypeptide(L)'
;MVFPVVANATVFGGSNLGFGGYEEFSAMEPTPPYDRSEYSMNAYRSDVESYIQNAKEYTENADNDVKRIREAQEEALSKANRVVEEYNSTARGY
;
A
#
# COMPACT_ATOMS: atom_id res chain seq x y z
N MET A 1 -33.74 10.48 5.77
CA MET A 1 -32.73 9.49 6.23
C MET A 1 -31.64 9.45 5.17
N VAL A 2 -30.50 10.09 5.41
CA VAL A 2 -29.37 10.12 4.47
C VAL A 2 -28.43 9.00 4.90
N PHE A 3 -28.30 7.97 4.08
CA PHE A 3 -27.36 6.88 4.34
C PHE A 3 -25.99 7.29 3.80
N PRO A 4 -24.92 7.32 4.62
CA PRO A 4 -23.58 7.53 4.10
C PRO A 4 -23.22 6.30 3.25
N VAL A 5 -23.03 6.52 1.95
CA VAL A 5 -22.50 5.51 1.05
C VAL A 5 -21.01 5.43 1.34
N VAL A 6 -20.60 4.42 2.12
CA VAL A 6 -19.18 4.14 2.36
C VAL A 6 -18.64 3.54 1.06
N ALA A 7 -17.95 4.35 0.27
CA ALA A 7 -17.28 3.89 -0.93
C ALA A 7 -16.10 3.02 -0.50
N ASN A 8 -16.27 1.71 -0.57
CA ASN A 8 -15.16 0.77 -0.47
C ASN A 8 -14.43 0.82 -1.81
N ALA A 9 -13.39 1.63 -1.90
CA ALA A 9 -12.50 1.58 -3.05
C ALA A 9 -11.68 0.29 -2.91
N THR A 10 -12.05 -0.75 -3.65
CA THR A 10 -11.15 -1.89 -3.83
C THR A 10 -9.89 -1.35 -4.50
N VAL A 11 -8.84 -1.09 -3.72
CA VAL A 11 -7.53 -0.69 -4.25
C VAL A 11 -6.96 -1.91 -4.98
N PHE A 12 -7.15 -1.94 -6.30
CA PHE A 12 -6.52 -2.92 -7.18
C PHE A 12 -5.04 -2.57 -7.31
N GLY A 13 -4.19 -3.39 -6.68
CA GLY A 13 -2.74 -3.21 -6.66
C GLY A 13 -2.09 -4.17 -5.68
N GLY A 14 -0.78 -4.38 -5.82
CA GLY A 14 -0.02 -5.23 -4.91
C GLY A 14 0.01 -4.70 -3.48
N SER A 15 0.72 -5.43 -2.63
CA SER A 15 0.84 -5.18 -1.19
C SER A 15 2.24 -5.62 -0.78
N ASN A 16 2.93 -4.83 0.04
CA ASN A 16 4.13 -5.33 0.73
C ASN A 16 3.79 -5.84 2.14
N LEU A 17 2.52 -5.73 2.55
CA LEU A 17 2.05 -6.30 3.81
C LEU A 17 1.89 -7.82 3.66
N GLY A 18 2.79 -8.57 4.32
CA GLY A 18 2.76 -10.02 4.44
C GLY A 18 2.27 -10.48 5.82
N PHE A 19 2.28 -11.80 6.05
CA PHE A 19 1.85 -12.39 7.33
C PHE A 19 2.72 -11.93 8.53
N GLY A 20 4.01 -11.68 8.28
CA GLY A 20 4.97 -11.23 9.29
C GLY A 20 5.02 -9.71 9.51
N GLY A 21 4.16 -8.94 8.82
CA GLY A 21 4.18 -7.49 8.83
C GLY A 21 4.65 -6.91 7.50
N TYR A 22 5.26 -5.73 7.56
CA TYR A 22 5.71 -5.01 6.38
C TYR A 22 7.10 -5.49 5.97
N GLU A 23 7.22 -6.15 4.81
CA GLU A 23 8.51 -6.65 4.34
C GLU A 23 9.42 -5.49 3.91
N GLU A 24 10.72 -5.59 4.19
CA GLU A 24 11.72 -4.64 3.70
C GLU A 24 11.98 -4.87 2.21
N PHE A 25 12.40 -3.80 1.51
CA PHE A 25 12.84 -3.91 0.13
C PHE A 25 14.07 -4.82 0.01
N SER A 26 13.99 -5.87 -0.81
CA SER A 26 14.95 -6.99 -0.81
C SER A 26 15.59 -7.25 -2.18
N ALA A 27 15.45 -6.34 -3.14
CA ALA A 27 16.14 -6.51 -4.43
C ALA A 27 17.66 -6.45 -4.22
N MET A 28 18.39 -7.31 -4.94
CA MET A 28 19.84 -7.35 -4.87
C MET A 28 20.45 -6.15 -5.60
N GLU A 29 21.30 -5.39 -4.92
CA GLU A 29 22.00 -4.26 -5.54
C GLU A 29 22.92 -4.75 -6.68
N PRO A 30 22.79 -4.21 -7.90
CA PRO A 30 23.64 -4.60 -9.01
C PRO A 30 25.06 -4.08 -8.78
N THR A 31 26.06 -4.93 -9.05
CA THR A 31 27.47 -4.58 -8.91
C THR A 31 28.10 -4.27 -10.27
N PRO A 32 28.89 -3.19 -10.41
CA PRO A 32 29.56 -2.89 -11.66
C PRO A 32 30.47 -4.05 -12.13
N PRO A 33 30.54 -4.33 -13.44
CA PRO A 33 31.44 -5.33 -13.96
C PRO A 33 32.90 -4.87 -13.84
N TYR A 34 33.81 -5.84 -13.74
CA TYR A 34 35.25 -5.56 -13.67
C TYR A 34 35.80 -4.98 -14.97
N ASP A 35 35.26 -5.38 -16.11
CA ASP A 35 35.66 -4.92 -17.43
C ASP A 35 34.62 -3.94 -18.02
N ARG A 36 35.02 -3.24 -19.09
CA ARG A 36 34.18 -2.26 -19.79
C ARG A 36 33.74 -2.75 -21.16
N SER A 37 33.72 -4.07 -21.37
CA SER A 37 33.20 -4.62 -22.63
C SER A 37 31.73 -4.27 -22.79
N GLU A 38 31.30 -4.12 -24.04
CA GLU A 38 29.92 -3.78 -24.37
C GLU A 38 28.94 -4.81 -23.78
N TYR A 39 29.31 -6.09 -23.82
CA TYR A 39 28.51 -7.17 -23.24
C TYR A 39 28.31 -7.01 -21.73
N SER A 40 29.40 -6.83 -20.96
CA SER A 40 29.33 -6.68 -19.51
C SER A 40 28.58 -5.41 -19.10
N MET A 41 28.77 -4.31 -19.81
CA MET A 41 28.07 -3.05 -19.54
C MET A 41 26.58 -3.14 -19.86
N ASN A 42 26.18 -3.85 -20.93
CA ASN A 42 24.78 -4.08 -21.26
C ASN A 42 24.08 -4.98 -20.24
N ALA A 43 24.75 -6.04 -19.75
CA ALA A 43 24.23 -6.88 -18.67
C ALA A 43 24.00 -6.05 -17.39
N TYR A 44 25.01 -5.29 -16.96
CA TYR A 44 24.90 -4.41 -15.78
C TYR A 44 23.78 -3.38 -15.93
N ARG A 45 23.61 -2.79 -17.12
CA ARG A 45 22.49 -1.88 -17.39
C ARG A 45 21.14 -2.58 -17.18
N SER A 46 20.98 -3.81 -17.67
CA SER A 46 19.74 -4.59 -17.48
C SER A 46 19.47 -4.85 -16.00
N ASP A 47 20.50 -5.17 -15.22
CA ASP A 47 20.36 -5.43 -13.78
C ASP A 47 19.95 -4.15 -13.03
N VAL A 48 20.55 -3.00 -13.39
CA VAL A 48 20.17 -1.68 -12.87
C VAL A 48 18.72 -1.34 -13.22
N GLU A 49 18.31 -1.55 -14.47
CA GLU A 49 16.92 -1.32 -14.90
C GLU A 49 15.94 -2.21 -14.12
N SER A 50 16.28 -3.47 -13.87
CA SER A 50 15.49 -4.39 -13.05
C SER A 50 15.39 -3.94 -11.59
N TYR A 51 16.51 -3.54 -10.98
CA TYR A 51 16.53 -3.03 -9.60
C TYR A 51 15.64 -1.79 -9.43
N ILE A 52 15.72 -0.85 -10.38
CA ILE A 52 14.86 0.35 -10.41
C ILE A 52 13.39 -0.03 -10.53
N GLN A 53 13.06 -1.01 -11.38
CA GLN A 53 11.67 -1.45 -11.55
C GLN A 53 11.11 -2.08 -10.27
N ASN A 54 11.90 -2.92 -9.59
CA ASN A 54 11.50 -3.50 -8.30
C ASN A 54 11.26 -2.42 -7.24
N ALA A 55 12.12 -1.39 -7.18
CA ALA A 55 11.95 -0.28 -6.24
C ALA A 55 10.67 0.53 -6.50
N LYS A 56 10.31 0.73 -7.78
CA LYS A 56 9.05 1.38 -8.16
C LYS A 56 7.84 0.55 -7.72
N GLU A 57 7.84 -0.74 -8.02
CA GLU A 57 6.74 -1.64 -7.62
C GLU A 57 6.57 -1.67 -6.10
N TYR A 58 7.67 -1.78 -5.35
CA TYR A 58 7.63 -1.72 -3.89
C TYR A 58 7.01 -0.42 -3.39
N THR A 59 7.37 0.73 -3.98
CA THR A 59 6.82 2.03 -3.60
C THR A 59 5.33 2.15 -3.94
N GLU A 60 4.92 1.68 -5.13
CA GLU A 60 3.51 1.68 -5.56
C GLU A 60 2.65 0.81 -4.64
N ASN A 61 3.15 -0.36 -4.24
CA ASN A 61 2.49 -1.24 -3.27
C ASN A 61 2.36 -0.55 -1.90
N ALA A 62 3.37 0.19 -1.46
CA ALA A 62 3.33 0.94 -0.21
C ALA A 62 2.29 2.06 -0.21
N ASP A 63 2.20 2.81 -1.30
CA ASP A 63 1.16 3.83 -1.45
C ASP A 63 -0.25 3.21 -1.43
N ASN A 64 -0.42 2.03 -2.02
CA ASN A 64 -1.68 1.30 -1.98
C ASN A 64 -2.02 0.82 -0.55
N ASP A 65 -1.04 0.31 0.19
CA ASP A 65 -1.22 -0.08 1.60
C ASP A 65 -1.62 1.11 2.46
N VAL A 66 -0.96 2.25 2.33
CA VAL A 66 -1.30 3.48 3.07
C VAL A 66 -2.73 3.93 2.77
N LYS A 67 -3.18 3.86 1.51
CA LYS A 67 -4.57 4.18 1.14
C LYS A 67 -5.56 3.25 1.84
N ARG A 68 -5.33 1.92 1.76
CA ARG A 68 -6.18 0.92 2.42
C ARG A 68 -6.25 1.13 3.94
N ILE A 69 -5.13 1.47 4.56
CA ILE A 69 -5.07 1.77 6.01
C ILE A 69 -5.92 2.99 6.35
N ARG A 70 -5.83 4.07 5.57
CA ARG A 70 -6.64 5.29 5.81
C ARG A 70 -8.13 5.01 5.64
N GLU A 71 -8.51 4.28 4.59
CA GLU A 71 -9.90 3.87 4.37
C GLU A 71 -10.44 3.03 5.54
N ALA A 72 -9.67 2.07 6.03
CA ALA A 72 -10.05 1.26 7.19
C ALA A 72 -10.17 2.09 8.48
N GLN A 73 -9.30 3.09 8.68
CA GLN A 73 -9.40 4.02 9.80
C GLN A 73 -10.69 4.84 9.74
N GLU A 74 -11.01 5.41 8.57
CA GLU A 74 -12.23 6.18 8.35
C GLU A 74 -13.49 5.32 8.56
N GLU A 75 -13.48 4.07 8.08
CA GLU A 75 -14.57 3.13 8.28
C GLU A 75 -14.79 2.82 9.77
N ALA A 76 -13.71 2.59 10.53
CA ALA A 76 -13.79 2.34 11.96
C ALA A 76 -14.39 3.54 12.73
N LEU A 77 -13.96 4.75 12.39
CA LEU A 77 -14.51 5.98 12.98
C LEU A 77 -15.99 6.16 12.63
N SER A 78 -16.37 5.92 11.37
CA SER A 78 -17.76 5.99 10.92
C SER A 78 -18.66 5.02 11.69
N LYS A 79 -18.20 3.76 11.87
CA LYS A 79 -18.90 2.75 12.67
C LYS A 79 -19.08 3.20 14.13
N ALA A 80 -18.04 3.75 14.74
CA ALA A 80 -18.11 4.25 16.12
C ALA A 80 -19.11 5.41 16.27
N ASN A 81 -19.05 6.39 15.35
CA ASN A 81 -19.97 7.53 15.36
C ASN A 81 -21.43 7.07 15.22
N ARG A 82 -21.70 6.10 14.33
CA ARG A 82 -23.04 5.52 14.16
C ARG A 82 -23.58 4.91 15.47
N VAL A 83 -22.75 4.19 16.22
CA VAL A 83 -23.15 3.62 17.52
C VAL A 83 -23.50 4.73 18.52
N VAL A 84 -22.71 5.80 18.57
CA VAL A 84 -22.97 6.95 19.44
C VAL A 84 -24.25 7.68 19.04
N GLU A 85 -24.48 7.90 17.75
CA GLU A 85 -25.70 8.50 17.22
C GLU A 85 -26.94 7.68 17.57
N GLU A 86 -26.86 6.35 17.43
CA GLU A 86 -27.93 5.42 17.79
C GLU A 86 -28.24 5.50 19.29
N TYR A 87 -27.22 5.44 20.14
CA TYR A 87 -27.38 5.61 21.59
C TYR A 87 -28.07 6.94 21.95
N ASN A 88 -27.60 8.05 21.38
CA ASN A 88 -28.15 9.37 21.65
C ASN A 88 -29.61 9.50 21.18
N SER A 89 -29.94 8.90 20.03
CA SER A 89 -31.30 8.86 19.50
C SER A 89 -32.23 8.09 20.44
N THR A 90 -31.81 6.90 20.88
CA THR A 90 -32.57 6.08 21.83
C THR A 90 -32.75 6.80 23.16
N ALA A 91 -31.69 7.35 23.75
CA ALA A 91 -31.74 8.01 25.05
C ALA A 91 -32.65 9.27 25.07
N ARG A 92 -32.82 9.96 23.94
CA ARG A 92 -33.72 11.12 23.82
C ARG A 92 -35.18 10.74 23.59
N GLY A 93 -35.45 9.49 23.21
CA GLY A 93 -36.79 8.96 23.01
C GLY A 93 -37.42 8.33 24.27
N TYR A 94 -36.68 8.29 25.39
CA TYR A 94 -37.15 7.90 26.72
C TYR A 94 -37.41 9.12 27.60
#